data_AF-A0A6P2EBH7-F1
#
_entry.id   AF-A0A6P2EBH7-F1
#
_cell.length_a   1.000
_cell.length_b   1.000
_cell.length_c   1.000
_cell.angle_alpha   90.00
_cell.angle_beta   90.00
_cell.angle_gamma   90.00
#
_symmetry.space_group_name_H-M   'P 1'
#
loop_
_entity.id
_entity.type
_entity.pdbx_description
1 polymer ?
#
loop_
_entity_poly.entity_id
_entity_poly.type
_entity_poly.pdbx_seq_one_letter_code
_entity_poly.pdbx_strand_id
1 'polypeptide(L)' 'MIRWLIVVVLALLLVSGLTPWLRRLGFGRLPGDFEFRAFGREWQLPIASTVVLSMIAALVARWI' A
#
# COMPACT_ATOMS: atom_id res chain seq x y z
N MET A 1 3.30 -17.29 24.08
CA MET A 1 2.49 -17.20 22.85
C MET A 1 1.71 -15.89 22.76
N ILE A 2 1.11 -15.38 23.85
CA ILE A 2 0.33 -14.11 23.87
C ILE A 2 1.08 -12.89 23.30
N ARG A 3 2.38 -12.77 23.59
CA ARG A 3 3.24 -11.68 23.11
C ARG A 3 3.26 -11.56 21.58
N TRP A 4 3.25 -12.67 20.85
CA TRP A 4 3.21 -12.67 19.39
C TRP A 4 1.81 -12.31 18.86
N LEU A 5 0.76 -12.74 19.55
CA LEU A 5 -0.62 -12.36 19.21
C LEU A 5 -0.81 -10.84 19.32
N ILE A 6 -0.28 -10.22 20.37
CA ILE A 6 -0.32 -8.77 20.56
C ILE A 6 0.42 -8.04 19.43
N VAL A 7 1.62 -8.52 19.06
CA VAL A 7 2.40 -7.92 17.96
C VAL A 7 1.65 -8.00 16.63
N VAL A 8 1.06 -9.15 16.31
CA VAL A 8 0.29 -9.32 15.06
C VAL A 8 -0.95 -8.44 15.04
N VAL A 9 -1.69 -8.36 16.14
CA VAL A 9 -2.88 -7.48 16.24
C VAL A 9 -2.48 -6.01 16.09
N LEU A 10 -1.40 -5.57 16.74
CA LEU A 10 -0.86 -4.21 16.59
C LEU A 10 -0.42 -3.92 15.17
N ALA A 11 0.31 -4.84 14.54
CA ALA A 11 0.74 -4.71 13.15
C ALA A 11 -0.46 -4.62 12.21
N LEU A 12 -1.49 -5.46 12.40
CA LEU A 12 -2.71 -5.43 11.61
C LEU A 12 -3.50 -4.14 11.82
N LEU A 13 -3.58 -3.62 13.04
CA LEU A 13 -4.22 -2.32 13.33
C LEU A 13 -3.46 -1.17 12.69
N LEU A 14 -2.13 -1.17 12.75
CA LEU A 14 -1.28 -0.18 12.10
C LEU A 14 -1.46 -0.21 10.58
N VAL A 15 -1.36 -1.39 9.96
CA VAL A 15 -1.53 -1.56 8.51
C VAL A 15 -2.95 -1.18 8.08
N SER A 16 -3.97 -1.62 8.81
CA SER A 16 -5.37 -1.31 8.51
C SER A 16 -5.70 0.16 8.71
N GLY A 17 -5.08 0.83 9.69
CA GLY A 17 -5.22 2.27 9.92
C GLY A 17 -4.45 3.12 8.91
N LEU A 18 -3.31 2.63 8.40
CA LEU A 18 -2.57 3.27 7.31
C LEU A 18 -3.27 3.10 5.96
N THR A 19 -3.96 1.98 5.74
CA THR A 19 -4.66 1.67 4.48
C THR A 19 -5.59 2.79 3.99
N PRO A 20 -6.48 3.40 4.80
CA PRO A 20 -7.32 4.52 4.36
C PRO A 20 -6.52 5.80 4.09
N TRP A 21 -5.40 6.02 4.78
CA TRP A 21 -4.49 7.13 4.49
C TRP A 21 -3.78 6.95 3.15
N LEU A 22 -3.29 5.73 2.87
CA LEU A 22 -2.77 5.36 1.55
C LEU A 22 -3.85 5.55 0.46
N ARG A 23 -5.07 5.07 0.69
CA ARG A 23 -6.20 5.26 -0.24
C ARG A 23 -6.56 6.73 -0.45
N ARG A 24 -6.45 7.59 0.58
CA ARG A 24 -6.67 9.04 0.48
C ARG A 24 -5.54 9.77 -0.26
N LEU A 25 -4.31 9.28 -0.15
CA LEU A 25 -3.18 9.67 -0.99
C LEU A 25 -3.33 9.17 -2.44
N GLY A 26 -4.40 8.39 -2.70
CA GLY A 26 -4.78 7.92 -4.02
C GLY A 26 -4.12 6.60 -4.43
N PHE A 27 -3.55 5.82 -3.50
CA PHE A 27 -3.20 4.43 -3.81
C PHE A 27 -4.43 3.68 -4.35
N GLY A 28 -4.37 3.27 -5.61
CA GLY A 28 -5.46 2.63 -6.35
C GLY A 28 -6.33 3.56 -7.20
N ARG A 29 -6.15 4.89 -7.16
CA ARG A 29 -6.88 5.88 -7.99
C ARG A 29 -6.05 7.11 -8.40
N LEU A 30 -4.73 7.09 -8.20
CA LEU A 30 -3.84 8.16 -8.61
C LEU A 30 -3.84 8.25 -10.14
N PRO A 31 -3.80 9.47 -10.74
CA PRO A 31 -3.56 9.63 -12.17
C PRO A 31 -2.16 9.09 -12.49
N GLY A 32 -2.07 7.79 -12.81
CA GLY A 32 -0.82 7.02 -12.91
C GLY A 32 -0.99 5.53 -12.57
N ASP A 33 -1.99 5.16 -11.76
CA ASP A 33 -2.45 3.77 -11.69
C ASP A 33 -3.31 3.51 -12.94
N PHE A 34 -2.76 2.74 -13.87
CA PHE A 34 -3.43 2.47 -15.14
C PHE A 34 -4.56 1.46 -14.90
N GLU A 35 -5.78 1.99 -14.76
CA GLU A 35 -7.00 1.20 -14.88
C GLU A 35 -7.37 1.14 -16.36
N PHE A 36 -6.89 0.12 -17.07
CA PHE A 36 -7.22 -0.07 -18.48
C PHE A 36 -8.20 -1.24 -18.62
N ARG A 37 -9.23 -1.03 -19.43
CA ARG A 37 -10.20 -2.07 -19.75
C ARG A 37 -9.72 -2.82 -20.99
N ALA A 38 -9.23 -4.04 -20.79
CA ALA A 38 -8.80 -4.93 -21.87
C ALA A 38 -9.55 -6.26 -21.78
N PHE A 39 -9.99 -6.81 -22.92
CA PHE A 39 -10.72 -8.09 -22.98
C PHE A 39 -12.02 -8.12 -22.15
N GLY A 40 -12.72 -6.98 -22.04
CA GLY A 40 -13.95 -6.89 -21.24
C GLY A 40 -13.75 -6.98 -19.72
N ARG A 41 -12.50 -7.08 -19.25
CA ARG A 41 -12.11 -7.09 -17.83
C ARG A 41 -11.38 -5.80 -17.48
N GLU A 42 -11.59 -5.35 -16.25
CA GLU A 42 -10.89 -4.19 -15.69
C GLU A 42 -9.53 -4.66 -15.16
N TRP A 43 -8.44 -4.13 -15.73
CA TRP A 43 -7.08 -4.39 -15.27
C TRP A 43 -6.57 -3.17 -14.53
N GLN A 44 -6.23 -3.33 -13.26
CA GLN A 44 -5.66 -2.28 -12.41
C GLN A 44 -4.16 -2.54 -12.28
N LEU A 45 -3.33 -1.68 -12.86
CA LEU A 45 -1.87 -1.73 -12.74
C LEU A 45 -1.40 -0.70 -11.70
N PRO A 46 -1.06 -1.13 -10.47
CA PRO A 46 -0.70 -0.23 -9.37
C PRO A 46 0.77 0.21 -9.46
N ILE A 47 1.19 0.77 -10.60
CA ILE A 47 2.59 1.14 -10.86
C ILE A 47 3.01 2.31 -9.97
N ALA A 48 2.20 3.36 -9.91
CA ALA A 48 2.49 4.52 -9.08
C ALA A 48 2.49 4.15 -7.59
N SER A 49 1.50 3.34 -7.19
CA SER A 49 1.39 2.77 -5.85
C SER A 49 2.64 1.96 -5.46
N THR A 50 3.14 1.09 -6.34
CA THR A 50 4.33 0.27 -6.05
C THR A 50 5.59 1.14 -5.90
N VAL A 51 5.77 2.13 -6.78
CA VAL A 51 6.93 3.03 -6.74
C VAL A 51 6.97 3.88 -5.47
N VAL A 52 5.82 4.42 -5.03
CA VAL A 52 5.75 5.21 -3.79
C VAL A 52 6.09 4.36 -2.57
N LEU A 53 5.56 3.14 -2.49
CA LEU A 53 5.91 2.19 -1.42
C LEU A 53 7.40 1.88 -1.41
N SER A 54 8.00 1.60 -2.57
CA SER A 54 9.43 1.36 -2.69
C SER A 54 10.27 2.58 -2.31
N MET A 55 9.83 3.80 -2.64
CA MET A 55 10.49 5.04 -2.21
C MET A 55 10.45 5.23 -0.70
N ILE A 56 9.30 5.01 -0.07
CA ILE A 56 9.16 5.09 1.39
C ILE A 56 10.05 4.04 2.06
N ALA A 57 10.03 2.80 1.55
CA ALA A 57 10.89 1.74 2.05
C ALA A 57 12.39 2.09 1.92
N ALA A 58 12.81 2.66 0.79
CA ALA A 58 14.18 3.12 0.59
C ALA A 58 14.56 4.27 1.53
N LEU A 59 13.62 5.19 1.81
CA LEU A 59 13.83 6.30 2.73
C LEU A 59 14.01 5.78 4.16
N VAL A 60 13.13 4.90 4.62
CA VAL A 60 13.22 4.26 5.93
C VAL A 60 14.51 3.45 6.05
N ALA A 61 14.87 2.68 5.03
CA ALA A 61 16.12 1.92 4.99
C ALA A 61 17.37 2.80 5.04
N ARG A 62 17.29 4.07 4.63
CA ARG A 62 18.39 5.03 4.73
C ARG A 62 18.53 5.64 6.13
N TRP A 63 17.45 5.66 6.92
CA TRP A 63 17.43 6.19 8.28
C TRP A 63 17.72 5.15 9.36
N ILE A 64 17.79 3.86 8.98
CA ILE A 64 18.24 2.73 9.80
C ILE A 64 19.72 2.49 9.52
#